data_AF-A0A9P6EGL3-F1
#
_entry.id   AF-A0A9P6EGL3-F1
#
_cell.length_a   1.000
_cell.length_b   1.000
_cell.length_c   1.000
_cell.angle_alpha   90.00
_cell.angle_beta   90.00
_cell.angle_gamma   90.00
#
_symmetry.space_group_name_H-M   'P 1'
#
loop_
_entity.id
_entity.type
_entity.pdbx_description
1 polymer ?
#
loop_
_entity_poly.entity_id
_entity_poly.type
_entity_poly.pdbx_seq_one_letter_code
_entity_poly.pdbx_strand_id
1 'polypeptide(L)'
;MHGTQLAQQSFSLFGSQSSFANDTISEETAKKIATLQVKLNRKLGPEYISQRPGPGGGPKLTYVEGWKVINLANEVFGFNGWSSSIVNLTTDFLDCNEETRRFTVGVTAIIRVTLRDGVFHEDVGYGMLENGKGKGAALDKCKKEAVTDGLKRALRNFGNVLGNCLYDKSYTAEIVKIKVEQVSLIVYPKPKSMLLYLTHF
;
A
#
# COMPACT_ATOMS: atom_id res chain seq x y z
N MET A 1 55.38 -46.46 -4.98
CA MET A 1 56.30 -45.60 -4.20
C MET A 1 55.92 -44.16 -4.47
N HIS A 2 55.76 -43.36 -3.40
CA HIS A 2 55.49 -41.91 -3.33
C HIS A 2 54.19 -41.40 -3.99
N GLY A 3 53.16 -40.91 -3.30
CA GLY A 3 53.05 -40.41 -1.93
C GLY A 3 53.17 -38.89 -1.89
N THR A 4 52.05 -38.18 -2.04
CA THR A 4 51.92 -36.77 -1.61
C THR A 4 50.53 -36.55 -1.02
N GLN A 5 50.50 -36.34 0.29
CA GLN A 5 49.34 -35.95 1.08
C GLN A 5 49.08 -34.46 0.91
N LEU A 6 47.81 -34.06 0.75
CA LEU A 6 47.36 -32.69 1.00
C LEU A 6 46.22 -32.74 2.02
N ALA A 7 46.29 -31.79 2.93
CA ALA A 7 45.80 -31.87 4.29
C ALA A 7 44.28 -31.71 4.43
N GLN A 8 43.74 -32.36 5.46
CA GLN A 8 42.45 -32.03 6.07
C GLN A 8 42.44 -30.56 6.49
N GLN A 9 41.49 -29.79 5.96
CA GLN A 9 41.00 -28.59 6.63
C GLN A 9 39.57 -28.87 7.11
N SER A 10 39.50 -29.21 8.39
CA SER A 10 38.28 -29.22 9.19
C SER A 10 37.75 -27.79 9.34
N PHE A 11 36.73 -27.43 8.58
CA PHE A 11 35.92 -26.24 8.85
C PHE A 11 34.69 -26.64 9.67
N SER A 12 34.90 -26.82 10.97
CA SER A 12 33.82 -26.80 11.96
C SER A 12 33.47 -25.34 12.27
N LEU A 13 32.52 -24.77 11.53
CA LEU A 13 32.06 -23.38 11.76
C LEU A 13 30.61 -23.16 11.28
N PHE A 14 29.71 -24.08 11.62
CA PHE A 14 28.27 -23.81 11.63
C PHE A 14 27.64 -24.40 12.89
N GLY A 15 28.15 -23.92 14.02
CA GLY A 15 27.51 -24.02 15.33
C GLY A 15 26.98 -22.65 15.74
N SER A 16 25.91 -22.19 15.10
CA SER A 16 25.01 -21.24 15.74
C SER A 16 23.64 -21.88 15.71
N GLN A 17 23.33 -22.57 16.82
CA GLN A 17 21.95 -22.84 17.18
C GLN A 17 21.20 -21.52 17.03
N SER A 18 20.29 -21.44 16.05
CA SER A 18 19.28 -20.41 16.03
C SER A 18 18.44 -20.63 17.26
N SER A 19 18.82 -19.96 18.33
CA SER A 19 17.98 -19.71 19.48
C SER A 19 16.81 -18.86 18.99
N PHE A 20 15.84 -19.51 18.34
CA PHE A 20 14.43 -19.13 18.44
C PHE A 20 14.05 -19.41 19.89
N ALA A 21 14.60 -18.58 20.78
CA ALA A 21 14.36 -18.65 22.19
C ALA A 21 12.86 -18.46 22.38
N ASN A 22 12.29 -19.43 23.10
CA ASN A 22 10.95 -19.40 23.64
C ASN A 22 10.77 -18.16 24.52
N ASP A 23 10.47 -17.01 23.92
CA ASP A 23 9.78 -15.95 24.62
C ASP A 23 8.34 -16.40 24.77
N THR A 24 7.97 -16.82 25.98
CA THR A 24 6.57 -17.06 26.34
C THR A 24 5.80 -15.78 26.08
N ILE A 25 5.06 -15.74 24.96
CA ILE A 25 4.18 -14.63 24.61
C ILE A 25 3.19 -14.46 25.76
N SER A 26 3.14 -13.27 26.36
CA SER A 26 2.18 -12.99 27.42
C SER A 26 0.75 -13.19 26.93
N GLU A 27 -0.16 -13.60 27.82
CA GLU A 27 -1.57 -13.81 27.47
C GLU A 27 -2.20 -12.55 26.85
N GLU A 28 -1.80 -11.36 27.31
CA GLU A 28 -2.23 -10.09 26.76
C GLU A 28 -1.76 -9.87 25.31
N THR A 29 -0.49 -10.19 25.01
CA THR A 29 0.05 -10.10 23.66
C THR A 29 -0.63 -11.11 22.74
N ALA A 30 -0.87 -12.33 23.21
CA ALA A 30 -1.59 -13.34 22.44
C ALA A 30 -3.03 -12.90 22.11
N LYS A 31 -3.75 -12.29 23.07
CA LYS A 31 -5.10 -11.73 22.84
C LYS A 31 -5.09 -10.57 21.84
N LYS A 32 -4.07 -9.69 21.90
CA LYS A 32 -3.90 -8.59 20.95
C LYS A 32 -3.65 -9.10 19.54
N ILE A 33 -2.74 -10.07 19.37
CA ILE A 33 -2.44 -10.71 18.09
C ILE A 33 -3.71 -11.36 17.52
N ALA A 34 -4.45 -12.13 18.33
CA ALA A 34 -5.68 -12.78 17.88
C ALA A 34 -6.74 -11.75 17.43
N THR A 35 -6.90 -10.65 18.19
CA THR A 35 -7.85 -9.56 17.83
C THR A 35 -7.46 -8.88 16.52
N LEU A 36 -6.17 -8.57 16.34
CA LEU A 36 -5.65 -8.02 15.09
C LEU A 36 -5.88 -8.97 13.92
N GLN A 37 -5.60 -10.26 14.10
CA GLN A 37 -5.81 -11.29 13.07
C GLN A 37 -7.27 -11.36 12.64
N VAL A 38 -8.21 -11.30 13.59
CA VAL A 38 -9.66 -11.28 13.28
C VAL A 38 -10.03 -10.05 12.47
N LYS A 39 -9.53 -8.86 12.82
CA LYS A 39 -9.77 -7.63 12.05
C LYS A 39 -9.22 -7.76 10.63
N LEU A 40 -7.97 -8.21 10.49
CA LEU A 40 -7.27 -8.34 9.20
C LEU A 40 -7.94 -9.36 8.25
N ASN A 41 -8.56 -10.40 8.80
CA ASN A 41 -9.23 -11.44 8.02
C ASN A 41 -10.54 -10.98 7.38
N ARG A 42 -11.17 -9.90 7.86
CA ARG A 42 -12.42 -9.36 7.30
C ARG A 42 -12.21 -8.93 5.85
N LYS A 43 -13.19 -9.18 4.98
CA LYS A 43 -13.20 -8.63 3.61
C LYS A 43 -13.88 -7.25 3.62
N LEU A 44 -13.54 -6.40 2.65
CA LEU A 44 -14.14 -5.07 2.52
C LEU A 44 -15.65 -5.16 2.27
N GLY A 45 -16.41 -4.23 2.84
CA GLY A 45 -17.80 -4.00 2.45
C GLY A 45 -17.91 -3.24 1.12
N PRO A 46 -19.06 -3.29 0.44
CA PRO A 46 -19.28 -2.59 -0.83
C PRO A 46 -19.08 -1.06 -0.72
N GLU A 47 -19.27 -0.46 0.46
CA GLU A 47 -19.05 0.96 0.76
C GLU A 47 -17.58 1.39 0.60
N TYR A 48 -16.63 0.45 0.68
CA TYR A 48 -15.21 0.73 0.48
C TYR A 48 -14.76 0.58 -0.97
N ILE A 49 -15.61 0.02 -1.82
CA ILE A 49 -15.24 -0.43 -3.15
C ILE A 49 -15.62 0.61 -4.20
N SER A 50 -14.78 0.74 -5.21
CA SER A 50 -14.99 1.60 -6.37
C SER A 50 -14.60 0.84 -7.63
N GLN A 51 -15.18 1.24 -8.77
CA GLN A 51 -14.88 0.64 -10.06
C GLN A 51 -14.44 1.71 -11.05
N ARG A 52 -13.40 1.40 -11.83
CA ARG A 52 -12.98 2.20 -12.99
C ARG A 52 -13.03 1.35 -14.27
N PRO A 53 -13.22 1.96 -15.45
CA PRO A 53 -13.05 1.24 -16.72
C PRO A 53 -11.67 0.57 -16.80
N GLY A 54 -11.61 -0.63 -17.37
CA GLY A 54 -10.34 -1.28 -17.69
C GLY A 54 -9.67 -0.65 -18.91
N PRO A 55 -8.35 -0.84 -19.07
CA PRO A 55 -7.64 -0.42 -20.27
C PRO A 55 -8.23 -1.09 -21.52
N GLY A 56 -8.26 -0.36 -22.65
CA GLY A 56 -8.74 -0.88 -23.94
C GLY A 56 -10.20 -1.30 -23.98
N GLY A 57 -11.05 -0.80 -23.07
CA GLY A 57 -12.44 -1.24 -22.95
C GLY A 57 -12.61 -2.60 -22.26
N GLY A 58 -11.56 -3.09 -21.60
CA GLY A 58 -11.60 -4.33 -20.83
C GLY A 58 -12.51 -4.25 -19.59
N PRO A 59 -12.63 -5.36 -18.84
CA PRO A 59 -13.46 -5.45 -17.64
C PRO A 59 -13.15 -4.31 -16.66
N LYS A 60 -14.19 -3.83 -15.97
CA LYS A 60 -14.02 -2.82 -14.91
C LYS A 60 -13.04 -3.34 -13.85
N LEU A 61 -12.14 -2.48 -13.42
CA LEU A 61 -11.19 -2.76 -12.35
C LEU A 61 -11.78 -2.30 -11.02
N THR A 62 -11.87 -3.22 -10.08
CA THR A 62 -12.32 -2.98 -8.71
C THR A 62 -11.14 -2.51 -7.87
N TYR A 63 -11.29 -1.40 -7.16
CA TYR A 63 -10.25 -0.83 -6.31
C TYR A 63 -10.83 -0.18 -5.05
N VAL A 64 -9.95 0.10 -4.09
CA VAL A 64 -10.23 0.93 -2.91
C VAL A 64 -9.47 2.25 -3.02
N GLU A 65 -10.12 3.35 -2.66
CA GLU A 65 -9.53 4.69 -2.70
C GLU A 65 -8.46 4.86 -1.61
N GLY A 66 -7.42 5.65 -1.88
CA GLY A 66 -6.28 5.81 -0.97
C GLY A 66 -6.68 6.29 0.43
N TRP A 67 -7.59 7.27 0.53
CA TRP A 67 -8.06 7.79 1.80
C TRP A 67 -8.80 6.73 2.65
N LYS A 68 -9.55 5.82 2.01
CA LYS A 68 -10.25 4.73 2.69
C LYS A 68 -9.25 3.73 3.28
N VAL A 69 -8.20 3.38 2.53
CA VAL A 69 -7.15 2.49 3.01
C VAL A 69 -6.40 3.08 4.20
N ILE A 70 -6.12 4.38 4.19
CA ILE A 70 -5.50 5.09 5.33
C ILE A 70 -6.40 5.00 6.58
N ASN A 71 -7.70 5.24 6.42
CA ASN A 71 -8.65 5.14 7.54
C ASN A 71 -8.75 3.71 8.09
N LEU A 72 -8.77 2.70 7.21
CA LEU A 72 -8.76 1.29 7.61
C LEU A 72 -7.47 0.94 8.37
N ALA A 73 -6.31 1.41 7.92
CA ALA A 73 -5.05 1.21 8.63
C ALA A 73 -5.09 1.85 10.03
N ASN A 74 -5.65 3.05 10.15
CA ASN A 74 -5.86 3.73 11.45
C ASN A 74 -6.83 2.97 12.36
N GLU A 75 -7.87 2.34 11.84
CA GLU A 75 -8.84 1.55 12.62
C GLU A 75 -8.25 0.20 13.08
N VAL A 76 -7.45 -0.43 12.22
CA VAL A 76 -6.85 -1.74 12.49
C VAL A 76 -5.66 -1.61 13.44
N PHE A 77 -4.71 -0.74 13.11
CA PHE A 77 -3.44 -0.61 13.84
C PHE A 77 -3.44 0.51 14.88
N GLY A 78 -4.39 1.45 14.80
CA GLY A 78 -4.33 2.71 15.55
C GLY A 78 -3.49 3.76 14.82
N PHE A 79 -3.82 5.04 14.99
CA PHE A 79 -3.14 6.15 14.29
C PHE A 79 -1.62 6.21 14.51
N ASN A 80 -1.14 5.64 15.61
CA ASN A 80 0.27 5.57 16.00
C ASN A 80 0.82 4.13 15.97
N GLY A 81 0.07 3.16 15.43
CA GLY A 81 0.48 1.76 15.33
C GLY A 81 1.14 1.39 14.01
N TRP A 82 1.13 2.30 13.03
CA TRP A 82 1.75 2.12 11.73
C TRP A 82 2.36 3.43 11.24
N SER A 83 3.28 3.32 10.29
CA SER A 83 3.89 4.44 9.57
C SER A 83 4.15 4.03 8.13
N SER A 84 4.39 5.00 7.25
CA SER A 84 4.85 4.74 5.89
C SER A 84 6.02 5.65 5.54
N SER A 85 6.92 5.16 4.68
CA SER A 85 8.04 5.93 4.15
C SER A 85 8.25 5.66 2.67
N ILE A 86 8.72 6.69 1.97
CA ILE A 86 9.18 6.56 0.58
C ILE A 86 10.62 6.04 0.64
N VAL A 87 10.83 4.81 0.21
CA VAL A 87 12.15 4.18 0.12
C VAL A 87 12.88 4.64 -1.13
N ASN A 88 12.15 4.71 -2.25
CA ASN A 88 12.67 5.24 -3.51
C ASN A 88 11.53 5.91 -4.30
N LEU A 89 11.86 6.95 -5.06
CA LEU A 89 10.96 7.62 -5.99
C LEU A 89 11.73 7.99 -7.26
N THR A 90 11.49 7.25 -8.34
CA THR A 90 12.22 7.35 -9.60
C THR A 90 11.29 7.83 -10.71
N THR A 91 11.71 8.84 -11.47
CA THR A 91 11.06 9.19 -12.74
C THR A 91 11.69 8.33 -13.82
N ASP A 92 10.97 7.31 -14.28
CA ASP A 92 11.51 6.30 -15.19
C ASP A 92 11.68 6.86 -16.60
N PHE A 93 10.73 7.69 -17.03
CA PHE A 93 10.82 8.45 -18.26
C PHE A 93 9.98 9.73 -18.18
N LEU A 94 10.36 10.70 -19.03
CA LEU A 94 9.74 12.02 -19.12
C LEU A 94 9.89 12.52 -20.55
N ASP A 95 9.01 12.03 -21.42
CA ASP A 95 9.07 12.29 -22.85
C ASP A 95 8.20 13.49 -23.22
N CYS A 96 8.64 14.26 -24.20
CA CYS A 96 7.93 15.42 -24.74
C CYS A 96 7.76 15.24 -26.24
N ASN A 97 6.52 15.14 -26.72
CA ASN A 97 6.24 15.19 -28.14
C ASN A 97 6.43 16.64 -28.62
N GLU A 98 7.40 16.86 -29.52
CA GLU A 98 7.82 18.21 -29.93
C GLU A 98 6.71 18.98 -30.67
N GLU A 99 5.94 18.30 -31.51
CA GLU A 99 4.86 18.90 -32.32
C GLU A 99 3.67 19.32 -31.45
N THR A 100 3.20 18.42 -30.58
CA THR A 100 1.99 18.63 -29.77
C THR A 100 2.29 19.31 -28.44
N ARG A 101 3.57 19.36 -28.03
CA ARG A 101 4.05 19.84 -26.72
C ARG A 101 3.37 19.12 -25.56
N ARG A 102 3.13 17.82 -25.75
CA ARG A 102 2.48 16.92 -24.78
C ARG A 102 3.51 16.02 -24.11
N PHE A 103 3.29 15.73 -22.84
CA PHE A 103 4.23 14.97 -22.01
C PHE A 103 3.71 13.57 -21.70
N THR A 104 4.58 12.59 -21.78
CA THR A 104 4.33 11.21 -21.34
C THR A 104 5.32 10.89 -20.23
N VAL A 105 4.81 10.50 -19.06
CA VAL A 105 5.59 10.45 -17.81
C VAL A 105 5.28 9.18 -17.03
N GLY A 106 6.31 8.40 -16.74
CA GLY A 106 6.27 7.24 -15.87
C GLY A 106 7.06 7.47 -14.59
N VAL A 107 6.47 7.16 -13.43
CA VAL A 107 7.11 7.29 -12.12
C VAL A 107 6.90 6.02 -11.31
N THR A 108 7.99 5.48 -10.80
CA THR A 108 8.00 4.35 -9.86
C THR A 108 8.26 4.84 -8.44
N ALA A 109 7.50 4.34 -7.47
CA ALA A 109 7.75 4.55 -6.04
C ALA A 109 7.92 3.20 -5.32
N ILE A 110 8.91 3.07 -4.45
CA ILE A 110 9.00 1.96 -3.49
C ILE A 110 8.55 2.50 -2.14
N ILE A 111 7.46 1.95 -1.60
CA ILE A 111 6.88 2.38 -0.33
C ILE A 111 7.04 1.27 0.69
N ARG A 112 7.53 1.64 1.88
CA ARG A 112 7.55 0.77 3.07
C ARG A 112 6.44 1.17 4.01
N VAL A 113 5.71 0.18 4.53
CA VAL A 113 4.78 0.34 5.64
C VAL A 113 5.32 -0.46 6.82
N THR A 114 5.49 0.20 7.96
CA THR A 114 6.09 -0.39 9.17
C THR A 114 5.12 -0.28 10.33
N LEU A 115 4.84 -1.41 10.99
CA LEU A 115 4.08 -1.47 12.23
C LEU A 115 4.96 -1.13 13.44
N ARG A 116 4.32 -0.82 14.58
CA ARG A 116 5.02 -0.43 15.81
C ARG A 116 6.03 -1.47 16.31
N ASP A 117 5.76 -2.75 16.09
CA ASP A 117 6.63 -3.86 16.49
C ASP A 117 7.81 -4.08 15.53
N GLY A 118 7.91 -3.27 14.47
CA GLY A 118 8.98 -3.34 13.48
C GLY A 118 8.67 -4.24 12.28
N VAL A 119 7.55 -4.96 12.27
CA VAL A 119 7.11 -5.72 11.08
C VAL A 119 6.83 -4.74 9.95
N PHE A 120 7.35 -5.03 8.76
CA PHE A 120 7.15 -4.16 7.61
C PHE A 120 6.89 -4.94 6.31
N HIS A 121 6.21 -4.28 5.39
CA HIS A 121 6.07 -4.72 4.00
C HIS A 121 6.45 -3.57 3.07
N GLU A 122 7.10 -3.92 1.97
CA GLU A 122 7.41 -3.03 0.87
C GLU A 122 6.68 -3.49 -0.38
N ASP A 123 6.22 -2.53 -1.18
CA ASP A 123 5.72 -2.83 -2.53
C ASP A 123 5.99 -1.63 -3.44
N VAL A 124 5.92 -1.89 -4.74
CA VAL A 124 6.16 -0.93 -5.81
C VAL A 124 4.84 -0.31 -6.22
N GLY A 125 4.76 1.02 -6.25
CA GLY A 125 3.66 1.77 -6.84
C GLY A 125 4.05 2.42 -8.16
N TYR A 126 3.07 2.62 -9.02
CA TYR A 126 3.31 3.22 -10.33
C TYR A 126 2.34 4.34 -10.67
N GLY A 127 2.87 5.45 -11.16
CA GLY A 127 2.11 6.59 -11.64
C GLY A 127 2.43 6.87 -13.09
N MET A 128 1.39 6.95 -13.92
CA MET A 128 1.53 7.15 -15.35
C MET A 128 0.63 8.28 -15.84
N LEU A 129 1.14 9.05 -16.78
CA LEU A 129 0.35 9.97 -17.58
C LEU A 129 0.85 9.94 -19.01
N GLU A 130 -0.06 9.69 -19.94
CA GLU A 130 0.19 9.84 -21.37
C GLU A 130 -0.49 11.11 -21.87
N ASN A 131 0.14 11.78 -22.83
CA ASN A 131 -0.44 12.94 -23.52
C ASN A 131 -0.86 14.09 -22.56
N GLY A 132 -0.10 14.29 -21.48
CA GLY A 132 -0.35 15.31 -20.47
C GLY A 132 -0.03 16.72 -20.96
N LYS A 133 -0.82 17.71 -20.49
CA LYS A 133 -0.52 19.13 -20.71
C LYS A 133 0.42 19.64 -19.61
N GLY A 134 1.58 20.13 -20.01
CA GLY A 134 2.55 20.77 -19.10
C GLY A 134 3.37 19.79 -18.27
N LYS A 135 4.69 20.00 -18.27
CA LYS A 135 5.68 19.14 -17.59
C LYS A 135 5.44 19.02 -16.08
N GLY A 136 5.20 20.15 -15.42
CA GLY A 136 5.03 20.20 -13.96
C GLY A 136 3.80 19.45 -13.46
N ALA A 137 2.64 19.68 -14.10
CA ALA A 137 1.39 19.00 -13.75
C ALA A 137 1.47 17.49 -14.01
N ALA A 138 2.16 17.08 -15.08
CA ALA A 138 2.39 15.67 -15.38
C ALA A 138 3.23 14.98 -14.29
N LEU A 139 4.35 15.58 -13.90
CA LEU A 139 5.19 15.06 -12.81
C LEU A 139 4.47 15.03 -11.46
N ASP A 140 3.71 16.08 -11.13
CA ASP A 140 2.95 16.16 -9.87
C ASP A 140 1.93 15.02 -9.77
N LYS A 141 1.14 14.80 -10.83
CA LYS A 141 0.18 13.69 -10.90
C LYS A 141 0.90 12.35 -10.75
N CYS A 142 1.91 12.06 -11.57
CA CYS A 142 2.55 10.74 -11.57
C CYS A 142 3.25 10.43 -10.24
N LYS A 143 3.91 11.41 -9.60
CA LYS A 143 4.51 11.21 -8.28
C LYS A 143 3.47 10.91 -7.20
N LYS A 144 2.37 11.68 -7.16
CA LYS A 144 1.27 11.45 -6.20
C LYS A 144 0.60 10.09 -6.40
N GLU A 145 0.37 9.71 -7.66
CA GLU A 145 -0.23 8.42 -8.02
C GLU A 145 0.69 7.26 -7.65
N ALA A 146 1.99 7.32 -7.99
CA ALA A 146 2.96 6.29 -7.66
C ALA A 146 3.06 6.04 -6.15
N VAL A 147 3.16 7.09 -5.35
CA VAL A 147 3.25 6.98 -3.88
C VAL A 147 1.95 6.40 -3.30
N THR A 148 0.79 6.86 -3.77
CA THR A 148 -0.51 6.37 -3.29
C THR A 148 -0.73 4.90 -3.67
N ASP A 149 -0.34 4.51 -4.88
CA ASP A 149 -0.44 3.13 -5.33
C ASP A 149 0.48 2.20 -4.52
N GLY A 150 1.74 2.61 -4.31
CA GLY A 150 2.70 1.85 -3.53
C GLY A 150 2.25 1.66 -2.08
N LEU A 151 1.66 2.71 -1.47
CA LEU A 151 1.07 2.62 -0.13
C LEU A 151 -0.05 1.58 -0.05
N LYS A 152 -1.01 1.61 -0.98
CA LYS A 152 -2.12 0.64 -1.01
C LYS A 152 -1.59 -0.79 -1.20
N ARG A 153 -0.59 -0.95 -2.06
CA ARG A 153 0.02 -2.24 -2.38
C ARG A 153 0.86 -2.81 -1.24
N ALA A 154 1.55 -1.96 -0.48
CA ALA A 154 2.24 -2.37 0.74
C ALA A 154 1.22 -2.79 1.82
N LEU A 155 0.15 -2.00 2.02
CA LEU A 155 -0.87 -2.26 3.06
C LEU A 155 -1.66 -3.55 2.85
N ARG A 156 -1.97 -3.94 1.60
CA ARG A 156 -2.68 -5.22 1.36
C ARG A 156 -1.95 -6.44 1.89
N ASN A 157 -0.62 -6.41 2.01
CA ASN A 157 0.16 -7.58 2.48
C ASN A 157 -0.16 -7.95 3.94
N PHE A 158 -0.74 -7.01 4.72
CA PHE A 158 -1.15 -7.28 6.09
C PHE A 158 -2.51 -8.00 6.19
N GLY A 159 -3.40 -7.91 5.20
CA GLY A 159 -4.68 -8.62 5.27
C GLY A 159 -5.78 -8.18 4.31
N ASN A 160 -6.87 -8.95 4.33
CA ASN A 160 -8.05 -8.77 3.49
C ASN A 160 -8.68 -7.39 3.64
N VAL A 161 -8.82 -6.91 4.88
CA VAL A 161 -9.48 -5.64 5.18
C VAL A 161 -8.69 -4.44 4.64
N LEU A 162 -7.39 -4.62 4.38
CA LEU A 162 -6.51 -3.59 3.81
C LEU A 162 -6.39 -3.71 2.29
N GLY A 163 -7.27 -4.48 1.65
CA GLY A 163 -7.41 -4.55 0.20
C GLY A 163 -6.92 -5.85 -0.44
N ASN A 164 -6.40 -6.81 0.34
CA ASN A 164 -6.00 -8.10 -0.24
C ASN A 164 -7.17 -8.87 -0.86
N CYS A 165 -8.38 -8.72 -0.31
CA CYS A 165 -9.57 -9.38 -0.86
C CYS A 165 -9.92 -8.94 -2.28
N LEU A 166 -9.44 -7.78 -2.75
CA LEU A 166 -9.69 -7.28 -4.11
C LEU A 166 -8.97 -8.09 -5.20
N TYR A 167 -8.03 -8.98 -4.82
CA TYR A 167 -7.36 -9.90 -5.74
C TYR A 167 -8.11 -11.23 -5.90
N ASP A 168 -9.09 -11.51 -5.04
CA ASP A 168 -10.00 -12.66 -5.16
C ASP A 168 -11.10 -12.33 -6.17
N LYS A 169 -10.98 -12.90 -7.37
CA LYS A 169 -11.92 -12.67 -8.48
C LYS A 169 -13.36 -13.03 -8.10
N SER A 170 -13.55 -14.13 -7.37
CA SER A 170 -14.88 -14.58 -6.93
C SER A 170 -15.50 -13.56 -5.99
N TYR A 171 -14.73 -13.05 -5.03
CA TYR A 171 -15.19 -11.98 -4.15
C TYR A 171 -15.52 -10.70 -4.92
N THR A 172 -14.65 -10.25 -5.84
CA THR A 172 -14.92 -9.02 -6.61
C THR A 172 -16.15 -9.13 -7.50
N ALA A 173 -16.48 -10.32 -8.00
CA ALA A 173 -17.68 -10.57 -8.79
C ALA A 173 -18.96 -10.49 -7.96
N GLU A 174 -18.94 -10.92 -6.70
CA GLU A 174 -20.11 -10.90 -5.84
C GLU A 174 -20.33 -9.55 -5.16
N ILE A 175 -19.27 -8.94 -4.63
CA ILE A 175 -19.38 -7.72 -3.81
C ILE A 175 -19.92 -6.53 -4.59
N VAL A 176 -19.68 -6.48 -5.90
CA VAL A 176 -20.16 -5.40 -6.79
C VAL A 176 -21.66 -5.50 -7.10
N LYS A 177 -22.29 -6.64 -6.81
CA LYS A 177 -23.74 -6.83 -6.96
C LYS A 177 -24.53 -6.28 -5.77
N ILE A 178 -23.87 -6.07 -4.63
CA ILE A 178 -24.51 -5.56 -3.42
C ILE A 178 -24.75 -4.07 -3.56
N LYS A 179 -26.02 -3.65 -3.48
CA LYS A 179 -26.39 -2.24 -3.49
C LYS A 179 -26.15 -1.62 -2.12
N VAL A 180 -25.40 -0.53 -2.09
CA VAL A 180 -25.23 0.29 -0.89
C VAL A 180 -26.33 1.35 -0.90
N GLU A 181 -27.16 1.39 0.14
CA GLU A 181 -28.02 2.56 0.37
C GLU A 181 -27.12 3.75 0.71
N GLN A 182 -27.20 4.81 -0.09
CA GLN A 182 -26.45 6.02 0.17
C GLN A 182 -27.02 6.67 1.43
N VAL A 183 -26.27 6.62 2.53
CA VAL A 183 -26.53 7.47 3.68
C VAL A 183 -26.23 8.90 3.25
N SER A 184 -27.28 9.70 3.05
CA SER A 184 -27.14 11.13 2.86
C SER A 184 -26.51 11.71 4.13
N LEU A 185 -25.26 12.16 4.03
CA LEU A 185 -24.64 12.93 5.08
C LEU A 185 -25.51 14.18 5.29
N ILE A 186 -26.08 14.33 6.49
CA ILE A 186 -26.67 15.59 6.93
C ILE A 186 -25.55 16.64 6.80
N VAL A 187 -25.71 17.53 5.82
CA VAL A 187 -24.81 18.67 5.64
C VAL A 187 -25.05 19.59 6.83
N TYR A 188 -24.18 19.53 7.83
CA TYR A 188 -24.13 20.60 8.83
C TYR A 188 -23.76 21.90 8.09
N PRO A 189 -24.56 22.98 8.21
CA PRO A 189 -24.22 24.24 7.58
C PRO A 189 -22.87 24.72 8.13
N LYS A 190 -21.91 25.01 7.23
CA LYS A 190 -20.62 25.60 7.59
C LYS A 190 -20.88 26.86 8.43
N PRO A 191 -20.34 26.96 9.66
CA PRO A 191 -20.40 28.21 10.40
C PRO A 191 -19.66 29.29 9.61
N LYS A 192 -20.35 30.40 9.32
CA LYS A 192 -19.72 31.61 8.81
C LYS A 192 -18.78 32.13 9.89
N SER A 193 -17.55 32.43 9.48
CA SER A 193 -16.48 33.09 10.23
C SER A 193 -15.95 32.41 11.50
N MET A 194 -14.85 31.67 11.33
CA MET A 194 -13.72 31.79 12.25
C MET A 194 -12.45 31.86 11.39
N LEU A 195 -11.91 33.07 11.25
CA LEU A 195 -10.60 33.34 10.64
C LEU A 195 -9.50 32.65 11.47
N LEU A 196 -8.44 32.15 10.83
CA LEU A 196 -7.06 32.69 10.95
C LEU A 196 -6.05 31.79 10.22
N TYR A 197 -5.27 32.41 9.33
CA TYR A 197 -3.92 32.07 8.85
C TYR A 197 -3.49 30.59 8.82
N LEU A 198 -3.44 30.02 7.62
CA LEU A 198 -2.39 29.09 7.20
C LEU A 198 -2.03 29.41 5.76
N THR A 199 -1.13 30.38 5.62
CA THR A 199 -0.43 30.64 4.36
C THR A 199 0.84 29.79 4.37
N HIS A 200 1.09 29.10 3.25
CA HIS A 200 2.32 28.39 2.89
C HIS A 200 2.72 27.19 3.76
N PHE A 201 2.32 25.99 3.32
CA PHE A 201 3.22 24.87 3.05
C PHE A 201 2.63 24.00 1.93
#